data_AF-A0A9W8G8A8-F1
#
_entry.id   AF-A0A9W8G8A8-F1
#
_cell.length_a   1.000
_cell.length_b   1.000
_cell.length_c   1.000
_cell.angle_alpha   90.00
_cell.angle_beta   90.00
_cell.angle_gamma   90.00
#
_symmetry.space_group_name_H-M   'P 1'
#
loop_
_entity.id
_entity.type
_entity.pdbx_description
1 polymer ?
#
loop_
_entity_poly.entity_id
_entity_poly.type
_entity_poly.pdbx_seq_one_letter_code
_entity_poly.pdbx_strand_id
1 'polypeptide(L)'
;MENSSAATIKHAIYTLPTPVLAKAIAYSDPHRWWHLNNLSVRAIINTTSFRCEWLCSLATSSKVPLQPTSVGDIVDAACRNLNPVTDLVGSNAWISENLIYALKSKRPVLLNTLAPCLVWTMLLDKKQNLASVVTKHSGIEIDMLNGQLVRALLESKSELWMLEWLDHNSPRIFSTDLHGSCFSMSIFTSWAINNQIDLLSFLAQRHIHLPIRSLLEHALGHSNPTTVEFLVHHSSDHSNGITWNDLLMMACTDATTRLDVFQHIVGNTEPSIVWTFAACCLASHAMLDVSAHKKFTVLRNAPQAELWLTQSLRGRTPIECLCERITYENLSYLSPFIRDYIDLGVPTAGMPSIVSMLCQ
;
A
#
# COMPACT_ATOMS: atom_id res chain seq x y z
N MET A 1 -3.67 50.70 7.15
CA MET A 1 -4.87 51.48 7.54
C MET A 1 -6.08 50.63 7.16
N GLU A 2 -6.69 49.92 8.12
CA GLU A 2 -8.00 49.29 7.84
C GLU A 2 -9.03 50.41 7.59
N ASN A 3 -9.78 50.34 6.49
CA ASN A 3 -10.82 51.31 6.13
C ASN A 3 -11.77 51.51 7.33
N SER A 4 -12.01 52.76 7.75
CA SER A 4 -12.83 53.08 8.94
C SER A 4 -14.25 52.50 8.88
N SER A 5 -14.81 52.27 7.69
CA SER A 5 -16.11 51.60 7.54
C SER A 5 -16.05 50.10 7.88
N ALA A 6 -14.94 49.41 7.56
CA ALA A 6 -14.76 48.01 7.89
C ALA A 6 -14.62 47.80 9.41
N ALA A 7 -13.91 48.70 10.09
CA ALA A 7 -13.80 48.68 11.56
C ALA A 7 -15.16 48.95 12.24
N THR A 8 -15.96 49.88 11.69
CA THR A 8 -17.29 50.22 12.22
C THR A 8 -18.30 49.07 12.01
N ILE A 9 -18.25 48.40 10.85
CA ILE A 9 -19.07 47.21 10.56
C ILE A 9 -18.67 46.04 11.46
N LYS A 10 -17.37 45.78 11.64
CA LYS A 10 -16.87 44.76 12.59
C LYS A 10 -17.42 45.02 14.01
N HIS A 11 -17.36 46.27 14.47
CA HIS A 11 -17.87 46.64 15.78
C HIS A 11 -19.39 46.46 15.91
N ALA A 12 -20.16 46.87 14.90
CA ALA A 12 -21.62 46.70 14.90
C ALA A 12 -22.02 45.22 14.95
N ILE A 13 -21.33 44.36 14.19
CA ILE A 13 -21.53 42.92 14.19
C ILE A 13 -21.31 42.32 15.59
N TYR A 14 -20.29 42.79 16.31
CA TYR A 14 -19.95 42.29 17.65
C TYR A 14 -20.96 42.67 18.74
N THR A 15 -21.81 43.66 18.46
CA THR A 15 -22.87 44.12 19.37
C THR A 15 -24.24 43.51 19.09
N LEU A 16 -24.39 42.72 18.03
CA LEU A 16 -25.67 42.08 17.69
C LEU A 16 -26.02 40.98 18.71
N PRO A 17 -27.29 40.89 19.14
CA PRO A 17 -27.76 39.76 19.94
C PRO A 17 -27.51 38.43 19.23
N THR A 18 -27.12 37.40 19.98
CA THR A 18 -26.83 36.04 19.46
C THR A 18 -27.89 35.50 18.50
N PRO A 19 -29.21 35.67 18.72
CA PRO A 19 -30.23 35.20 17.78
C PRO A 19 -30.26 35.95 16.43
N VAL A 20 -29.93 37.24 16.43
CA VAL A 20 -29.87 38.08 15.23
C VAL A 20 -28.60 37.75 14.45
N LEU A 21 -27.49 37.61 15.16
CA LEU A 21 -26.21 37.17 14.61
C LEU A 21 -26.35 35.76 14.00
N ALA A 22 -27.07 34.84 14.65
CA ALA A 22 -27.34 33.50 14.12
C ALA A 22 -28.14 33.50 12.82
N LYS A 23 -29.19 34.33 12.72
CA LYS A 23 -29.92 34.52 11.46
C LYS A 23 -29.03 35.15 10.38
N ALA A 24 -28.31 36.22 10.72
CA ALA A 24 -27.45 36.92 9.76
C ALA A 24 -26.39 35.98 9.16
N ILE A 25 -25.71 35.19 9.99
CA ILE A 25 -24.71 34.22 9.53
C ILE A 25 -25.38 33.08 8.74
N ALA A 26 -26.53 32.55 9.16
CA ALA A 26 -27.23 31.48 8.45
C ALA A 26 -27.74 31.88 7.04
N TYR A 27 -27.98 33.17 6.79
CA TYR A 27 -28.46 33.69 5.49
C TYR A 27 -27.38 34.42 4.69
N SER A 28 -26.11 34.30 5.06
CA SER A 28 -25.00 34.94 4.34
C SER A 28 -23.84 33.98 4.13
N ASP A 29 -22.95 34.33 3.22
CA ASP A 29 -21.75 33.54 2.92
C ASP A 29 -20.80 33.49 4.14
N PRO A 30 -20.52 32.30 4.74
CA PRO A 30 -19.62 32.15 5.88
C PRO A 30 -18.16 32.55 5.61
N HIS A 31 -17.71 32.57 4.35
CA HIS A 31 -16.41 33.15 3.99
C HIS A 31 -16.32 34.62 4.41
N ARG A 32 -17.44 35.35 4.45
CA ARG A 32 -17.50 36.76 4.90
C ARG A 32 -17.32 36.93 6.40
N TRP A 33 -17.54 35.86 7.18
CA TRP A 33 -17.41 35.90 8.64
C TRP A 33 -16.06 35.40 9.13
N TRP A 34 -15.21 34.85 8.25
CA TRP A 34 -13.84 34.38 8.56
C TRP A 34 -12.98 35.42 9.28
N HIS A 35 -12.99 36.66 8.81
CA HIS A 35 -12.10 37.73 9.32
C HIS A 35 -12.52 38.28 10.69
N LEU A 36 -13.57 37.72 11.30
CA LEU A 36 -14.14 38.19 12.55
C LEU A 36 -13.68 37.31 13.72
N ASN A 37 -12.65 37.76 14.44
CA ASN A 37 -12.17 37.11 15.66
C ASN A 37 -13.05 37.47 16.87
N ASN A 38 -14.30 36.99 16.89
CA ASN A 38 -15.26 37.26 17.97
C ASN A 38 -15.82 35.97 18.59
N LEU A 39 -15.82 35.90 19.92
CA LEU A 39 -16.28 34.76 20.71
C LEU A 39 -17.75 34.39 20.45
N SER A 40 -18.64 35.38 20.31
CA SER A 40 -20.06 35.17 20.02
C SER A 40 -20.30 34.67 18.59
N VAL A 41 -19.54 35.18 17.62
CA VAL A 41 -19.54 34.66 16.23
C VAL A 41 -19.06 33.21 16.22
N ARG A 42 -17.96 32.91 16.93
CA ARG A 42 -17.45 31.53 17.09
C ARG A 42 -18.47 30.62 17.79
N ALA A 43 -19.15 31.10 18.84
CA ALA A 43 -20.18 30.33 19.54
C ALA A 43 -21.35 29.96 18.62
N ILE A 44 -21.77 30.86 17.73
CA ILE A 44 -22.83 30.62 16.75
C ILE A 44 -22.37 29.67 15.64
N ILE A 45 -21.19 29.90 15.08
CA ILE A 45 -20.58 29.00 14.07
C ILE A 45 -20.40 27.58 14.63
N ASN A 46 -20.23 27.46 15.96
CA ASN A 46 -20.13 26.19 16.65
C ASN A 46 -21.46 25.49 16.93
N THR A 47 -22.61 26.12 16.63
CA THR A 47 -23.91 25.46 16.80
C THR A 47 -24.16 24.42 15.71
N THR A 48 -24.78 23.30 16.09
CA THR A 48 -25.16 22.22 15.15
C THR A 48 -26.07 22.73 14.04
N SER A 49 -27.05 23.58 14.36
CA SER A 49 -28.00 24.12 13.39
C SER A 49 -27.33 24.97 12.31
N PHE A 50 -26.36 25.81 12.70
CA PHE A 50 -25.58 26.60 11.74
C PHE A 50 -24.74 25.69 10.84
N ARG A 51 -24.05 24.72 11.42
CA ARG A 51 -23.23 23.74 10.68
C ARG A 51 -24.06 22.93 9.68
N CYS A 52 -25.28 22.51 10.03
CA CYS A 52 -26.20 21.83 9.12
C CYS A 52 -26.53 22.68 7.89
N GLU A 53 -26.97 23.92 8.08
CA GLU A 53 -27.45 24.72 6.95
C GLU A 53 -26.30 25.35 6.13
N TRP A 54 -25.08 25.46 6.70
CA TRP A 54 -23.84 25.69 5.93
C TRP A 54 -23.47 24.49 5.05
N LEU A 55 -23.58 23.26 5.56
CA LEU A 55 -23.41 22.05 4.73
C LEU A 55 -24.48 21.97 3.63
N CYS A 56 -25.72 22.37 3.93
CA CYS A 56 -26.78 22.52 2.93
C CYS A 56 -26.40 23.54 1.86
N SER A 57 -25.95 24.73 2.25
CA SER A 57 -25.57 25.76 1.28
C SER A 57 -24.41 25.29 0.41
N LEU A 58 -23.39 24.66 1.01
CA LEU A 58 -22.27 24.08 0.27
C LEU A 58 -22.75 23.04 -0.73
N ALA A 59 -23.59 22.06 -0.34
CA ALA A 59 -24.08 21.06 -1.29
C ALA A 59 -24.98 21.65 -2.40
N THR A 60 -25.63 22.79 -2.15
CA THR A 60 -26.41 23.51 -3.17
C THR A 60 -25.58 24.46 -4.05
N SER A 61 -24.47 25.02 -3.53
CA SER A 61 -23.64 26.04 -4.19
C SER A 61 -22.41 25.44 -4.86
N SER A 62 -21.80 24.45 -4.22
CA SER A 62 -20.82 23.58 -4.85
C SER A 62 -21.59 22.51 -5.61
N LYS A 63 -21.20 22.28 -6.85
CA LYS A 63 -21.77 21.24 -7.73
C LYS A 63 -21.40 19.84 -7.21
N VAL A 64 -21.68 19.53 -5.93
CA VAL A 64 -21.51 18.19 -5.38
C VAL A 64 -22.50 17.32 -6.14
N PRO A 65 -22.03 16.38 -6.98
CA PRO A 65 -22.94 15.57 -7.76
C PRO A 65 -23.85 14.81 -6.80
N LEU A 66 -25.17 14.86 -7.02
CA LEU A 66 -26.14 14.06 -6.27
C LEU A 66 -25.82 12.56 -6.36
N GLN A 67 -25.07 12.17 -7.40
CA GLN A 67 -24.44 10.87 -7.58
C GLN A 67 -22.98 11.11 -8.00
N PRO A 68 -22.00 11.04 -7.08
CA PRO A 68 -20.60 11.16 -7.47
C PRO A 68 -20.22 10.01 -8.40
N THR A 69 -19.66 10.32 -9.57
CA THR A 69 -19.22 9.33 -10.56
C THR A 69 -17.78 8.87 -10.34
N SER A 70 -17.01 9.58 -9.51
CA SER A 70 -15.64 9.22 -9.15
C SER A 70 -15.32 9.59 -7.71
N VAL A 71 -14.39 8.86 -7.09
CA VAL A 71 -13.85 9.21 -5.76
C VAL A 71 -13.03 10.49 -5.80
N GLY A 72 -12.36 10.80 -6.93
CA GLY A 72 -11.66 12.07 -7.13
C GLY A 72 -12.59 13.27 -6.93
N ASP A 73 -13.81 13.22 -7.49
CA ASP A 73 -14.81 14.28 -7.31
C ASP A 73 -15.30 14.38 -5.85
N ILE A 74 -15.40 13.25 -5.15
CA ILE A 74 -15.77 13.20 -3.72
C ILE A 74 -14.68 13.81 -2.85
N VAL A 75 -13.42 13.44 -3.07
CA VAL A 75 -12.26 13.90 -2.30
C VAL A 75 -11.95 15.36 -2.62
N ASP A 76 -12.04 15.79 -3.88
CA ASP A 76 -11.91 17.21 -4.25
C ASP A 76 -13.04 18.05 -3.66
N ALA A 77 -14.29 17.58 -3.70
CA ALA A 77 -15.40 18.26 -3.06
C ALA A 77 -15.24 18.30 -1.54
N ALA A 78 -14.68 17.26 -0.91
CA ALA A 78 -14.38 17.19 0.52
C ALA A 78 -13.26 18.18 0.92
N CYS A 79 -12.10 18.08 0.28
CA CYS A 79 -10.89 18.81 0.63
C CYS A 79 -10.92 20.28 0.20
N ARG A 80 -11.74 20.69 -0.78
CA ARG A 80 -11.88 22.10 -1.15
C ARG A 80 -12.98 22.82 -0.37
N ASN A 81 -14.07 22.13 0.00
CA ASN A 81 -15.22 22.77 0.63
C ASN A 81 -15.30 22.58 2.16
N LEU A 82 -14.70 21.52 2.72
CA LEU A 82 -14.72 21.28 4.18
C LEU A 82 -13.45 21.78 4.89
N ASN A 83 -12.32 21.77 4.21
CA ASN A 83 -11.01 22.12 4.76
C ASN A 83 -10.89 23.59 5.26
N PRO A 84 -11.56 24.58 4.66
CA PRO A 84 -11.56 25.95 5.20
C PRO A 84 -12.29 26.10 6.56
N VAL A 85 -13.10 25.11 6.96
CA VAL A 85 -13.87 25.11 8.22
C VAL A 85 -13.02 24.61 9.40
N THR A 86 -12.12 23.67 9.14
CA THR A 86 -11.19 23.10 10.14
C THR A 86 -10.26 24.14 10.74
N ASP A 87 -9.83 25.11 9.94
CA ASP A 87 -8.89 26.16 10.35
C ASP A 87 -9.52 27.26 11.23
N LEU A 88 -10.84 27.47 11.13
CA LEU A 88 -11.53 28.55 11.85
C LEU A 88 -12.10 28.13 13.21
N VAL A 89 -12.53 26.86 13.31
CA VAL A 89 -13.24 26.33 14.49
C VAL A 89 -12.29 25.87 15.59
N GLY A 90 -10.98 25.78 15.30
CA GLY A 90 -9.99 25.35 16.27
C GLY A 90 -10.11 23.86 16.58
N SER A 91 -9.49 23.04 15.71
CA SER A 91 -9.24 21.61 15.90
C SER A 91 -10.48 20.68 16.02
N ASN A 92 -10.47 19.66 15.16
CA ASN A 92 -10.96 18.29 15.34
C ASN A 92 -12.43 17.96 15.73
N ALA A 93 -13.27 18.89 16.16
CA ALA A 93 -14.63 18.58 16.68
C ALA A 93 -15.80 19.21 15.90
N TRP A 94 -15.58 19.69 14.67
CA TRP A 94 -16.66 20.33 13.91
C TRP A 94 -17.72 19.32 13.43
N ILE A 95 -17.29 18.10 13.04
CA ILE A 95 -18.19 16.97 12.82
C ILE A 95 -18.34 16.20 14.13
N SER A 96 -19.56 16.12 14.63
CA SER A 96 -19.92 15.41 15.87
C SER A 96 -21.10 14.49 15.60
N GLU A 97 -21.33 13.52 16.49
CA GLU A 97 -22.51 12.65 16.42
C GLU A 97 -23.81 13.47 16.37
N ASN A 98 -23.90 14.53 17.18
CA ASN A 98 -25.05 15.45 17.19
C ASN A 98 -25.31 16.08 15.81
N LEU A 99 -24.25 16.41 15.05
CA LEU A 99 -24.39 16.92 13.69
C LEU A 99 -24.92 15.83 12.75
N ILE A 100 -24.40 14.60 12.85
CA ILE A 100 -24.87 13.48 12.03
C ILE A 100 -26.34 13.16 12.34
N TYR A 101 -26.73 13.15 13.62
CA TYR A 101 -28.13 12.97 14.04
C TYR A 101 -29.05 14.11 13.55
N ALA A 102 -28.58 15.35 13.59
CA ALA A 102 -29.32 16.49 13.07
C ALA A 102 -29.50 16.42 11.54
N LEU A 103 -28.45 16.03 10.81
CA LEU A 103 -28.53 15.81 9.35
C LEU A 103 -29.47 14.64 9.02
N LYS A 104 -29.37 13.52 9.72
CA LYS A 104 -30.27 12.37 9.53
C LYS A 104 -31.74 12.76 9.70
N SER A 105 -32.06 13.50 10.76
CA SER A 105 -33.44 13.85 11.11
C SER A 105 -34.04 14.94 10.22
N LYS A 106 -33.24 15.92 9.79
CA LYS A 106 -33.75 17.10 9.07
C LYS A 106 -33.45 17.08 7.58
N ARG A 107 -32.38 16.41 7.16
CA ARG A 107 -31.79 16.48 5.81
C ARG A 107 -31.15 15.13 5.38
N PRO A 108 -31.89 14.01 5.37
CA PRO A 108 -31.32 12.68 5.11
C PRO A 108 -30.67 12.53 3.73
N VAL A 109 -31.23 13.17 2.70
CA VAL A 109 -30.65 13.17 1.33
C VAL A 109 -29.25 13.80 1.34
N LEU A 110 -29.09 14.92 2.04
CA LEU A 110 -27.80 15.59 2.17
C LEU A 110 -26.78 14.73 2.93
N LEU A 111 -27.22 14.05 4.00
CA LEU A 111 -26.35 13.12 4.73
C LEU A 111 -25.85 12.02 3.79
N ASN A 112 -26.73 11.41 3.00
CA ASN A 112 -26.34 10.36 2.04
C ASN A 112 -25.35 10.88 0.98
N THR A 113 -25.55 12.09 0.47
CA THR A 113 -24.64 12.72 -0.50
C THR A 113 -23.26 13.02 0.10
N LEU A 114 -23.20 13.49 1.35
CA LEU A 114 -21.94 13.85 2.00
C LEU A 114 -21.21 12.67 2.65
N ALA A 115 -21.91 11.57 2.92
CA ALA A 115 -21.40 10.48 3.73
C ALA A 115 -20.07 9.87 3.24
N PRO A 116 -19.82 9.61 1.93
CA PRO A 116 -18.53 9.11 1.47
C PRO A 116 -17.36 10.03 1.84
N CYS A 117 -17.57 11.34 1.72
CA CYS A 117 -16.62 12.39 2.06
C CYS A 117 -16.40 12.50 3.57
N LEU A 118 -17.47 12.42 4.37
CA LEU A 118 -17.38 12.42 5.83
C LEU A 118 -16.64 11.18 6.34
N VAL A 119 -16.97 9.99 5.83
CA VAL A 119 -16.27 8.74 6.16
C VAL A 119 -14.79 8.83 5.81
N TRP A 120 -14.46 9.29 4.59
CA TRP A 120 -13.07 9.50 4.17
C TRP A 120 -12.28 10.36 5.16
N THR A 121 -12.80 11.56 5.43
CA THR A 121 -12.15 12.54 6.30
C THR A 121 -11.98 12.02 7.72
N MET A 122 -13.02 11.37 8.27
CA MET A 122 -13.00 10.82 9.61
C MET A 122 -11.99 9.67 9.74
N LEU A 123 -11.89 8.79 8.76
CA LEU A 123 -10.95 7.68 8.79
C LEU A 123 -9.51 8.17 8.68
N LEU A 124 -9.21 9.14 7.81
CA LEU A 124 -7.86 9.74 7.74
C LEU A 124 -7.42 10.36 9.09
N ASP A 125 -8.37 11.01 9.78
CA ASP A 125 -8.22 11.60 11.12
C ASP A 125 -8.27 10.58 12.28
N LYS A 126 -8.37 9.27 12.00
CA LYS A 126 -8.53 8.19 12.99
C LYS A 126 -9.78 8.31 13.89
N LYS A 127 -10.85 8.96 13.40
CA LYS A 127 -12.15 9.13 14.09
C LYS A 127 -13.13 8.00 13.75
N GLN A 128 -12.76 6.76 14.07
CA GLN A 128 -13.51 5.53 13.74
C GLN A 128 -14.97 5.58 14.23
N ASN A 129 -15.21 6.01 15.46
CA ASN A 129 -16.56 6.08 16.05
C ASN A 129 -17.50 6.96 15.22
N LEU A 130 -17.02 8.15 14.82
CA LEU A 130 -17.81 9.06 13.99
C LEU A 130 -18.04 8.50 12.60
N ALA A 131 -17.04 7.85 11.99
CA ALA A 131 -17.20 7.19 10.70
C ALA A 131 -18.28 6.10 10.77
N SER A 132 -18.29 5.28 11.81
CA SER A 132 -19.33 4.26 12.05
C SER A 132 -20.71 4.88 12.22
N VAL A 133 -20.81 6.02 12.92
CA VAL A 133 -22.07 6.76 13.10
C VAL A 133 -22.57 7.32 11.75
N VAL A 134 -21.69 7.82 10.89
CA VAL A 134 -22.04 8.22 9.53
C VAL A 134 -22.56 7.01 8.76
N THR A 135 -21.79 5.93 8.62
CA THR A 135 -22.19 4.73 7.88
C THR A 135 -23.54 4.17 8.37
N LYS A 136 -23.76 4.11 9.69
CA LYS A 136 -25.02 3.62 10.28
C LYS A 136 -26.24 4.50 9.98
N HIS A 137 -26.03 5.78 9.68
CA HIS A 137 -27.11 6.76 9.55
C HIS A 137 -27.28 7.35 8.17
N SER A 138 -26.26 7.21 7.33
CA SER A 138 -26.34 7.40 5.91
C SER A 138 -26.71 6.07 5.26
N GLY A 139 -27.64 6.05 4.32
CA GLY A 139 -27.98 4.84 3.55
C GLY A 139 -26.90 4.45 2.53
N ILE A 140 -25.61 4.73 2.81
CA ILE A 140 -24.51 4.41 1.91
C ILE A 140 -24.06 2.98 2.13
N GLU A 141 -23.63 2.34 1.05
CA GLU A 141 -22.84 1.11 1.12
C GLU A 141 -21.35 1.52 0.99
N ILE A 142 -20.46 1.00 1.84
CA ILE A 142 -19.05 1.46 1.84
C ILE A 142 -18.31 1.01 0.57
N ASP A 143 -18.77 -0.06 -0.05
CA ASP A 143 -18.34 -0.56 -1.37
C ASP A 143 -18.90 0.25 -2.56
N MET A 144 -19.57 1.39 -2.31
CA MET A 144 -20.04 2.30 -3.35
C MET A 144 -18.97 2.61 -4.40
N LEU A 145 -19.44 2.80 -5.64
CA LEU A 145 -18.59 3.00 -6.82
C LEU A 145 -17.65 1.81 -7.07
N ASN A 146 -18.14 0.58 -6.88
CA ASN A 146 -17.38 -0.65 -7.08
C ASN A 146 -16.05 -0.65 -6.29
N GLY A 147 -16.12 -0.35 -4.99
CA GLY A 147 -14.95 -0.41 -4.11
C GLY A 147 -13.92 0.70 -4.30
N GLN A 148 -14.16 1.70 -5.16
CA GLN A 148 -13.20 2.79 -5.39
C GLN A 148 -12.90 3.57 -4.10
N LEU A 149 -13.90 3.79 -3.24
CA LEU A 149 -13.70 4.52 -1.97
C LEU A 149 -12.71 3.77 -1.06
N VAL A 150 -12.93 2.46 -0.93
CA VAL A 150 -12.05 1.55 -0.17
C VAL A 150 -10.65 1.56 -0.75
N ARG A 151 -10.52 1.42 -2.06
CA ARG A 151 -9.23 1.43 -2.76
C ARG A 151 -8.47 2.72 -2.48
N ALA A 152 -9.10 3.87 -2.68
CA ALA A 152 -8.47 5.16 -2.47
C ALA A 152 -8.08 5.35 -0.99
N LEU A 153 -8.89 4.88 -0.04
CA LEU A 153 -8.58 4.96 1.40
C LEU A 153 -7.29 4.18 1.71
N LEU A 154 -7.21 2.95 1.21
CA LEU A 154 -6.04 2.09 1.40
C LEU A 154 -4.81 2.65 0.68
N GLU A 155 -4.95 3.18 -0.54
CA GLU A 155 -3.87 3.86 -1.26
C GLU A 155 -3.35 5.09 -0.51
N SER A 156 -4.23 5.85 0.16
CA SER A 156 -3.83 7.00 0.97
C SER A 156 -3.18 6.58 2.29
N LYS A 157 -3.74 5.56 2.96
CA LYS A 157 -3.31 5.14 4.30
C LYS A 157 -3.76 3.72 4.58
N SER A 158 -2.81 2.79 4.54
CA SER A 158 -3.04 1.38 4.87
C SER A 158 -2.56 1.06 6.28
N GLU A 159 -3.51 0.90 7.21
CA GLU A 159 -3.26 0.46 8.59
C GLU A 159 -4.25 -0.67 8.96
N LEU A 160 -3.83 -1.62 9.81
CA LEU A 160 -4.62 -2.82 10.14
C LEU A 160 -6.01 -2.48 10.70
N TRP A 161 -6.09 -1.50 11.61
CA TRP A 161 -7.36 -1.06 12.17
C TRP A 161 -8.36 -0.57 11.10
N MET A 162 -7.87 -0.08 9.96
CA MET A 162 -8.74 0.38 8.88
C MET A 162 -9.40 -0.82 8.20
N LEU A 163 -8.66 -1.91 7.99
CA LEU A 163 -9.22 -3.16 7.49
C LEU A 163 -10.18 -3.79 8.48
N GLU A 164 -9.87 -3.78 9.78
CA GLU A 164 -10.78 -4.22 10.85
C GLU A 164 -12.07 -3.38 10.88
N TRP A 165 -11.96 -2.06 10.73
CA TRP A 165 -13.11 -1.17 10.67
C TRP A 165 -13.98 -1.43 9.43
N LEU A 166 -13.35 -1.64 8.27
CA LEU A 166 -14.03 -1.96 7.01
C LEU A 166 -14.75 -3.30 7.10
N ASP A 167 -14.12 -4.30 7.69
CA ASP A 167 -14.71 -5.61 7.90
C ASP A 167 -15.92 -5.54 8.85
N HIS A 168 -15.82 -4.75 9.92
CA HIS A 168 -16.93 -4.57 10.86
C HIS A 168 -18.12 -3.82 10.23
N ASN A 169 -17.86 -2.75 9.47
CA ASN A 169 -18.91 -1.87 8.96
C ASN A 169 -19.42 -2.28 7.56
N SER A 170 -18.65 -3.06 6.81
CA SER A 170 -19.02 -3.50 5.46
C SER A 170 -18.32 -4.82 5.10
N PRO A 171 -18.70 -5.94 5.75
CA PRO A 171 -18.07 -7.24 5.54
C PRO A 171 -18.20 -7.74 4.09
N ARG A 172 -19.18 -7.22 3.33
CA ARG A 172 -19.36 -7.53 1.90
C ARG A 172 -18.15 -7.18 1.03
N ILE A 173 -17.32 -6.22 1.43
CA ILE A 173 -16.07 -5.84 0.74
C ILE A 173 -15.11 -7.03 0.59
N PHE A 174 -15.17 -7.97 1.53
CA PHE A 174 -14.32 -9.15 1.58
C PHE A 174 -14.95 -10.36 0.86
N SER A 175 -16.14 -10.19 0.26
CA SER A 175 -16.76 -11.24 -0.55
C SER A 175 -16.05 -11.42 -1.88
N THR A 176 -16.14 -12.61 -2.45
CA THR A 176 -15.51 -12.98 -3.73
C THR A 176 -15.92 -12.05 -4.87
N ASP A 177 -17.13 -11.51 -4.83
CA ASP A 177 -17.70 -10.73 -5.93
C ASP A 177 -17.17 -9.30 -5.96
N LEU A 178 -16.70 -8.77 -4.81
CA LEU A 178 -16.34 -7.36 -4.65
C LEU A 178 -14.85 -7.13 -4.36
N HIS A 179 -14.10 -8.13 -3.87
CA HIS A 179 -12.70 -7.92 -3.49
C HIS A 179 -11.82 -7.43 -4.65
N GLY A 180 -11.99 -7.94 -5.88
CA GLY A 180 -11.22 -7.46 -7.05
C GLY A 180 -11.49 -5.99 -7.43
N SER A 181 -12.58 -5.41 -6.91
CA SER A 181 -12.92 -4.00 -7.08
C SER A 181 -12.36 -3.12 -5.95
N CYS A 182 -12.29 -3.65 -4.73
CA CYS A 182 -11.79 -2.94 -3.55
C CYS A 182 -10.26 -3.00 -3.41
N PHE A 183 -9.66 -4.12 -3.81
CA PHE A 183 -8.23 -4.38 -3.69
C PHE A 183 -7.59 -4.54 -5.06
N SER A 184 -6.51 -3.81 -5.29
CA SER A 184 -5.76 -3.83 -6.55
C SER A 184 -4.38 -4.46 -6.34
N MET A 185 -3.78 -4.92 -7.44
CA MET A 185 -2.40 -5.39 -7.43
C MET A 185 -1.44 -4.32 -6.90
N SER A 186 -1.67 -3.04 -7.21
CA SER A 186 -0.85 -1.93 -6.71
C SER A 186 -0.81 -1.86 -5.18
N ILE A 187 -1.97 -2.04 -4.52
CA ILE A 187 -2.07 -2.06 -3.06
C ILE A 187 -1.30 -3.26 -2.50
N PHE A 188 -1.53 -4.46 -3.04
CA PHE A 188 -0.85 -5.67 -2.56
C PHE A 188 0.67 -5.60 -2.74
N THR A 189 1.15 -5.14 -3.89
CA THR A 189 2.57 -4.94 -4.15
C THR A 189 3.17 -3.92 -3.17
N SER A 190 2.49 -2.80 -2.93
CA SER A 190 2.93 -1.80 -1.95
C SER A 190 3.08 -2.42 -0.55
N TRP A 191 2.11 -3.21 -0.10
CA TRP A 191 2.16 -3.87 1.20
C TRP A 191 3.27 -4.90 1.31
N ALA A 192 3.48 -5.71 0.25
CA ALA A 192 4.57 -6.67 0.20
C ALA A 192 5.93 -5.96 0.28
N ILE A 193 6.16 -4.93 -0.54
CA ILE A 193 7.41 -4.15 -0.55
C ILE A 193 7.67 -3.50 0.82
N ASN A 194 6.62 -2.95 1.43
CA ASN A 194 6.71 -2.29 2.74
C ASN A 194 6.67 -3.26 3.93
N ASN A 195 6.69 -4.57 3.70
CA ASN A 195 6.68 -5.63 4.71
C ASN A 195 5.47 -5.58 5.66
N GLN A 196 4.31 -5.17 5.15
CA GLN A 196 3.04 -5.08 5.89
C GLN A 196 2.35 -6.44 5.92
N ILE A 197 3.01 -7.42 6.56
CA ILE A 197 2.55 -8.81 6.67
C ILE A 197 1.22 -8.89 7.43
N ASP A 198 1.01 -8.02 8.40
CA ASP A 198 -0.23 -7.92 9.17
C ASP A 198 -1.45 -7.65 8.28
N LEU A 199 -1.32 -6.73 7.31
CA LEU A 199 -2.38 -6.42 6.34
C LEU A 199 -2.66 -7.60 5.41
N LEU A 200 -1.60 -8.21 4.87
CA LEU A 200 -1.73 -9.38 3.99
C LEU A 200 -2.33 -10.59 4.73
N SER A 201 -1.92 -10.81 5.98
CA SER A 201 -2.44 -11.87 6.86
C SER A 201 -3.93 -11.66 7.13
N PHE A 202 -4.34 -10.42 7.41
CA PHE A 202 -5.75 -10.09 7.63
C PHE A 202 -6.61 -10.46 6.42
N LEU A 203 -6.16 -10.13 5.20
CA LEU A 203 -6.89 -10.49 3.99
C LEU A 203 -6.93 -12.01 3.75
N ALA A 204 -5.80 -12.70 3.95
CA ALA A 204 -5.74 -14.15 3.82
C ALA A 204 -6.69 -14.87 4.81
N GLN A 205 -6.80 -14.38 6.05
CA GLN A 205 -7.75 -14.88 7.06
C GLN A 205 -9.22 -14.69 6.65
N ARG A 206 -9.51 -13.73 5.76
CA ARG A 206 -10.84 -13.53 5.17
C ARG A 206 -11.02 -14.22 3.83
N HIS A 207 -10.14 -15.18 3.52
CA HIS A 207 -10.17 -15.97 2.29
C HIS A 207 -10.10 -15.11 1.02
N ILE A 208 -9.52 -13.90 1.10
CA ILE A 208 -9.22 -13.11 -0.08
C ILE A 208 -8.02 -13.74 -0.78
N HIS A 209 -8.19 -14.04 -2.06
CA HIS A 209 -7.13 -14.61 -2.86
C HIS A 209 -6.03 -13.57 -3.12
N LEU A 210 -4.82 -13.85 -2.63
CA LEU A 210 -3.65 -13.03 -2.88
C LEU A 210 -2.95 -13.51 -4.16
N PRO A 211 -2.54 -12.62 -5.08
CA PRO A 211 -1.80 -12.99 -6.29
C PRO A 211 -0.33 -13.32 -5.96
N ILE A 212 -0.11 -14.40 -5.21
CA ILE A 212 1.16 -14.70 -4.54
C ILE A 212 2.36 -14.69 -5.50
N ARG A 213 2.24 -15.29 -6.69
CA ARG A 213 3.35 -15.34 -7.66
C ARG A 213 3.83 -13.94 -8.05
N SER A 214 2.92 -13.06 -8.40
CA SER A 214 3.24 -11.68 -8.77
C SER A 214 3.75 -10.86 -7.59
N LEU A 215 3.30 -11.18 -6.36
CA LEU A 215 3.85 -10.55 -5.15
C LEU A 215 5.28 -11.00 -4.87
N LEU A 216 5.59 -12.28 -5.05
CA LEU A 216 6.94 -12.83 -4.89
C LEU A 216 7.93 -12.20 -5.88
N GLU A 217 7.52 -12.00 -7.14
CA GLU A 217 8.34 -11.32 -8.16
C GLU A 217 8.79 -9.91 -7.72
N HIS A 218 7.97 -9.19 -6.97
CA HIS A 218 8.34 -7.88 -6.43
C HIS A 218 9.11 -8.00 -5.09
N ALA A 219 8.70 -8.93 -4.23
CA ALA A 219 9.22 -9.09 -2.89
C ALA A 219 10.67 -9.56 -2.87
N LEU A 220 11.10 -10.38 -3.83
CA LEU A 220 12.48 -10.88 -3.93
C LEU A 220 13.52 -9.74 -3.94
N GLY A 221 13.26 -8.67 -4.68
CA GLY A 221 14.16 -7.53 -4.79
C GLY A 221 13.94 -6.41 -3.76
N HIS A 222 12.78 -6.35 -3.11
CA HIS A 222 12.36 -5.15 -2.38
C HIS A 222 11.93 -5.40 -0.94
N SER A 223 11.59 -6.63 -0.56
CA SER A 223 11.07 -6.99 0.76
C SER A 223 12.11 -7.69 1.63
N ASN A 224 11.75 -7.99 2.88
CA ASN A 224 12.54 -8.76 3.83
C ASN A 224 12.25 -10.27 3.72
N PRO A 225 13.10 -11.13 4.30
CA PRO A 225 12.91 -12.58 4.29
C PRO A 225 11.56 -13.03 4.86
N THR A 226 11.11 -12.42 5.96
CA THR A 226 9.85 -12.80 6.63
C THR A 226 8.62 -12.59 5.75
N THR A 227 8.63 -11.59 4.87
CA THR A 227 7.53 -11.35 3.92
C THR A 227 7.51 -12.41 2.83
N VAL A 228 8.68 -12.79 2.34
CA VAL A 228 8.83 -13.86 1.34
C VAL A 228 8.38 -15.21 1.92
N GLU A 229 8.80 -15.52 3.15
CA GLU A 229 8.37 -16.71 3.88
C GLU A 229 6.84 -16.75 4.06
N PHE A 230 6.24 -15.64 4.49
CA PHE A 230 4.79 -15.50 4.59
C PHE A 230 4.10 -15.82 3.26
N LEU A 231 4.57 -15.25 2.15
CA LEU A 231 3.99 -15.45 0.83
C LEU A 231 4.10 -16.90 0.36
N VAL A 232 5.25 -17.55 0.57
CA VAL A 232 5.44 -18.97 0.23
C VAL A 232 4.48 -19.87 1.01
N HIS A 233 4.36 -19.67 2.32
CA HIS A 233 3.44 -20.47 3.15
C HIS A 233 1.98 -20.30 2.74
N HIS A 234 1.56 -19.08 2.38
CA HIS A 234 0.20 -18.84 1.92
C HIS A 234 -0.04 -19.31 0.47
N SER A 235 1.03 -19.60 -0.29
CA SER A 235 0.91 -20.21 -1.61
C SER A 235 0.57 -21.70 -1.53
N SER A 236 1.10 -22.41 -0.52
CA SER A 236 0.94 -23.86 -0.38
C SER A 236 -0.49 -24.31 -0.06
N ASP A 237 -1.36 -23.39 0.34
CA ASP A 237 -2.78 -23.66 0.62
C ASP A 237 -3.63 -23.78 -0.67
N HIS A 238 -3.01 -23.59 -1.84
CA HIS A 238 -3.66 -23.67 -3.14
C HIS A 238 -3.01 -24.75 -4.03
N SER A 239 -3.78 -25.33 -4.94
CA SER A 239 -3.37 -26.47 -5.79
C SER A 239 -2.16 -26.21 -6.70
N ASN A 240 -1.72 -24.96 -6.84
CA ASN A 240 -0.52 -24.53 -7.56
C ASN A 240 0.44 -23.75 -6.65
N GLY A 241 0.67 -24.24 -5.43
CA GLY A 241 1.58 -23.61 -4.46
C GLY A 241 3.01 -23.51 -4.98
N ILE A 242 3.68 -22.42 -4.63
CA ILE A 242 5.08 -22.17 -4.96
C ILE A 242 5.93 -22.83 -3.88
N THR A 243 6.79 -23.76 -4.28
CA THR A 243 7.71 -24.41 -3.36
C THR A 243 8.98 -23.58 -3.13
N TRP A 244 9.75 -23.89 -2.09
CA TRP A 244 11.08 -23.30 -1.90
C TRP A 244 12.03 -23.58 -3.07
N ASN A 245 11.89 -24.73 -3.74
CA ASN A 245 12.64 -25.06 -4.96
C ASN A 245 12.28 -24.11 -6.12
N ASP A 246 10.99 -23.84 -6.32
CA ASP A 246 10.54 -22.89 -7.35
C ASP A 246 11.06 -21.48 -7.05
N LEU A 247 11.00 -21.08 -5.77
CA LEU A 247 11.46 -19.77 -5.34
C LEU A 247 12.98 -19.61 -5.48
N LEU A 248 13.76 -20.66 -5.18
CA LEU A 248 15.20 -20.68 -5.43
C LEU A 248 15.51 -20.45 -6.91
N MET A 249 14.75 -21.10 -7.80
CA MET A 249 14.93 -20.89 -9.24
C MET A 249 14.57 -19.48 -9.68
N MET A 250 13.47 -18.92 -9.19
CA MET A 250 13.09 -17.53 -9.45
C MET A 250 14.20 -16.57 -9.00
N ALA A 251 14.69 -16.73 -7.78
CA ALA A 251 15.73 -15.91 -7.16
C ALA A 251 17.08 -15.98 -7.89
N CYS A 252 17.44 -17.13 -8.47
CA CYS A 252 18.65 -17.29 -9.29
C CYS A 252 18.53 -16.67 -10.69
N THR A 253 17.30 -16.48 -11.20
CA THR A 253 17.07 -15.80 -12.49
C THR A 253 16.83 -14.30 -12.34
N ASP A 254 16.46 -13.84 -11.15
CA ASP A 254 16.21 -12.43 -10.86
C ASP A 254 17.44 -11.74 -10.26
N ALA A 255 18.06 -10.89 -11.09
CA ALA A 255 19.22 -10.07 -10.72
C ALA A 255 18.92 -9.09 -9.58
N THR A 256 17.65 -8.71 -9.37
CA THR A 256 17.26 -7.76 -8.32
C THR A 256 17.14 -8.41 -6.95
N THR A 257 17.12 -9.75 -6.86
CA THR A 257 16.95 -10.46 -5.59
C THR A 257 18.00 -10.03 -4.57
N ARG A 258 17.53 -9.58 -3.39
CA ARG A 258 18.41 -9.17 -2.30
C ARG A 258 19.17 -10.37 -1.70
N LEU A 259 20.39 -10.12 -1.25
CA LEU A 259 21.26 -11.19 -0.75
C LEU A 259 20.74 -11.84 0.55
N ASP A 260 20.15 -11.07 1.46
CA ASP A 260 19.57 -11.58 2.71
C ASP A 260 18.33 -12.45 2.45
N VAL A 261 17.48 -12.05 1.52
CA VAL A 261 16.36 -12.84 1.02
C VAL A 261 16.87 -14.14 0.37
N PHE A 262 17.88 -14.04 -0.49
CA PHE A 262 18.49 -15.20 -1.14
C PHE A 262 19.06 -16.20 -0.12
N GLN A 263 19.77 -15.72 0.90
CA GLN A 263 20.29 -16.54 2.00
C GLN A 263 19.19 -17.30 2.74
N HIS A 264 18.09 -16.60 3.02
CA HIS A 264 16.94 -17.22 3.67
C HIS A 264 16.28 -18.29 2.78
N ILE A 265 16.14 -18.04 1.47
CA ILE A 265 15.61 -19.04 0.52
C ILE A 265 16.50 -20.29 0.51
N VAL A 266 17.81 -20.13 0.36
CA VAL A 266 18.75 -21.26 0.37
C VAL A 266 18.67 -22.03 1.70
N GLY A 267 18.58 -21.33 2.83
CA GLY A 267 18.47 -21.96 4.15
C GLY A 267 17.20 -22.79 4.37
N ASN A 268 16.12 -22.47 3.66
CA ASN A 268 14.84 -23.20 3.73
C ASN A 268 14.64 -24.20 2.58
N THR A 269 15.53 -24.23 1.59
CA THR A 269 15.42 -25.14 0.45
C THR A 269 16.10 -26.46 0.79
N GLU A 270 15.42 -27.59 0.57
CA GLU A 270 16.05 -28.89 0.76
C GLU A 270 17.10 -29.17 -0.33
N PRO A 271 18.27 -29.73 0.02
CA PRO A 271 19.28 -30.13 -0.97
C PRO A 271 18.72 -31.12 -1.98
N SER A 272 18.83 -30.79 -3.27
CA SER A 272 18.34 -31.63 -4.37
C SER A 272 19.03 -31.26 -5.69
N ILE A 273 18.73 -32.00 -6.77
CA ILE A 273 19.21 -31.68 -8.13
C ILE A 273 18.86 -30.25 -8.59
N VAL A 274 17.84 -29.64 -7.99
CA VAL A 274 17.44 -28.24 -8.25
C VAL A 274 18.57 -27.28 -7.93
N TRP A 275 19.43 -27.58 -6.94
CA TRP A 275 20.55 -26.72 -6.59
C TRP A 275 21.60 -26.63 -7.69
N THR A 276 21.90 -27.76 -8.35
CA THR A 276 22.76 -27.76 -9.55
C THR A 276 22.16 -26.89 -10.65
N PHE A 277 20.84 -26.96 -10.85
CA PHE A 277 20.16 -26.14 -11.84
C PHE A 277 20.16 -24.65 -11.46
N ALA A 278 19.91 -24.32 -10.20
CA ALA A 278 19.98 -22.97 -9.63
C ALA A 278 21.38 -22.37 -9.81
N ALA A 279 22.43 -23.16 -9.54
CA ALA A 279 23.82 -22.79 -9.78
C ALA A 279 24.11 -22.53 -11.26
N CYS A 280 23.65 -23.40 -12.18
CA CYS A 280 23.78 -23.18 -13.62
C CYS A 280 23.06 -21.90 -14.09
N CYS A 281 21.88 -21.61 -13.55
CA CYS A 281 21.13 -20.39 -13.84
C CYS A 281 21.91 -19.16 -13.35
N LEU A 282 22.38 -19.16 -12.11
CA LEU A 282 23.15 -18.05 -11.56
C LEU A 282 24.45 -17.81 -12.35
N ALA A 283 25.16 -18.88 -12.71
CA ALA A 283 26.34 -18.82 -13.57
C ALA A 283 26.03 -18.22 -14.95
N SER A 284 24.88 -18.59 -15.54
CA SER A 284 24.44 -18.04 -16.82
C SER A 284 24.14 -16.54 -16.71
N HIS A 285 23.57 -16.08 -15.60
CA HIS A 285 23.19 -14.69 -15.39
C HIS A 285 24.22 -13.83 -14.66
N ALA A 286 25.40 -14.39 -14.32
CA ALA A 286 26.44 -13.73 -13.52
C ALA A 286 26.91 -12.37 -14.08
N MET A 287 26.75 -12.15 -15.39
CA MET A 287 27.13 -10.89 -16.06
C MET A 287 26.09 -9.78 -15.94
N LEU A 288 24.85 -10.11 -15.61
CA LEU A 288 23.75 -9.16 -15.45
C LEU A 288 23.44 -8.87 -13.98
N ASP A 289 24.00 -9.67 -13.07
CA ASP A 289 23.75 -9.58 -11.64
C ASP A 289 25.05 -9.33 -10.87
N VAL A 290 25.23 -8.10 -10.38
CA VAL A 290 26.39 -7.66 -9.58
C VAL A 290 26.51 -8.45 -8.27
N SER A 291 25.40 -9.00 -7.78
CA SER A 291 25.35 -9.82 -6.58
C SER A 291 25.52 -11.32 -6.85
N ALA A 292 25.62 -11.74 -8.12
CA ALA A 292 25.69 -13.16 -8.48
C ALA A 292 26.83 -13.90 -7.80
N HIS A 293 28.00 -13.27 -7.65
CA HIS A 293 29.13 -13.90 -6.95
C HIS A 293 28.82 -14.13 -5.46
N LYS A 294 28.14 -13.18 -4.81
CA LYS A 294 27.73 -13.34 -3.41
C LYS A 294 26.65 -14.41 -3.26
N LYS A 295 25.67 -14.45 -4.17
CA LYS A 295 24.66 -15.53 -4.24
C LYS A 295 25.33 -16.89 -4.47
N PHE A 296 26.39 -16.94 -5.27
CA PHE A 296 27.26 -18.11 -5.43
C PHE A 296 27.92 -18.52 -4.12
N THR A 297 28.49 -17.58 -3.35
CA THR A 297 29.12 -17.87 -2.05
C THR A 297 28.11 -18.48 -1.08
N VAL A 298 26.84 -18.05 -1.15
CA VAL A 298 25.75 -18.58 -0.33
C VAL A 298 25.42 -20.02 -0.72
N LEU A 299 25.18 -20.30 -2.01
CA LEU A 299 24.92 -21.67 -2.48
C LEU A 299 26.08 -22.63 -2.19
N ARG A 300 27.31 -22.15 -2.37
CA ARG A 300 28.54 -22.93 -2.08
C ARG A 300 28.66 -23.28 -0.60
N ASN A 301 28.29 -22.38 0.29
CA ASN A 301 28.43 -22.64 1.73
C ASN A 301 27.30 -23.47 2.33
N ALA A 302 26.28 -23.80 1.53
CA ALA A 302 25.14 -24.57 1.98
C ALA A 302 25.44 -26.09 1.91
N PRO A 303 24.72 -26.92 2.70
CA PRO A 303 24.99 -28.36 2.79
C PRO A 303 24.91 -29.01 1.40
N GLN A 304 25.86 -29.90 1.06
CA GLN A 304 25.99 -30.54 -0.28
C GLN A 304 26.48 -29.60 -1.41
N ALA A 305 27.38 -28.66 -1.08
CA ALA A 305 28.12 -27.81 -2.01
C ALA A 305 28.76 -28.50 -3.24
N GLU A 306 28.99 -29.82 -3.16
CA GLU A 306 29.52 -30.66 -4.24
C GLU A 306 28.61 -30.69 -5.49
N LEU A 307 27.36 -30.25 -5.37
CA LEU A 307 26.41 -30.12 -6.48
C LEU A 307 26.86 -29.13 -7.58
N TRP A 308 27.86 -28.27 -7.31
CA TRP A 308 28.56 -27.45 -8.31
C TRP A 308 29.46 -28.25 -9.27
N LEU A 309 29.89 -29.43 -8.85
CA LEU A 309 30.68 -30.35 -9.68
C LEU A 309 29.79 -31.34 -10.42
N THR A 310 28.51 -31.39 -10.05
CA THR A 310 27.54 -32.30 -10.64
C THR A 310 26.99 -31.71 -11.93
N GLN A 311 26.78 -32.56 -12.93
CA GLN A 311 26.12 -32.16 -14.16
C GLN A 311 24.62 -31.98 -13.91
N SER A 312 24.07 -30.89 -14.44
CA SER A 312 22.63 -30.71 -14.58
C SER A 312 22.01 -31.78 -15.48
N LEU A 313 20.67 -31.84 -15.54
CA LEU A 313 19.95 -32.71 -16.49
C LEU A 313 20.33 -32.46 -17.97
N ARG A 314 20.95 -31.32 -18.28
CA ARG A 314 21.47 -31.01 -19.62
C ARG A 314 22.92 -31.48 -19.84
N GLY A 315 23.48 -32.25 -18.90
CA GLY A 315 24.86 -32.75 -18.96
C GLY A 315 25.92 -31.66 -18.75
N ARG A 316 25.54 -30.52 -18.17
CA ARG A 316 26.44 -29.38 -17.97
C ARG A 316 26.58 -29.02 -16.50
N THR A 317 27.80 -28.74 -16.11
CA THR A 317 28.16 -28.16 -14.81
C THR A 317 27.97 -26.64 -14.84
N PRO A 318 27.74 -26.00 -13.69
CA PRO A 318 27.69 -24.54 -13.59
C PRO A 318 28.94 -23.82 -14.11
N ILE A 319 30.15 -24.38 -13.93
CA ILE A 319 31.38 -23.77 -14.44
C ILE A 319 31.42 -23.79 -15.98
N GLU A 320 30.90 -24.83 -16.63
CA GLU A 320 30.79 -24.89 -18.09
C GLU A 320 29.83 -23.82 -18.61
N CYS A 321 28.69 -23.62 -17.94
CA CYS A 321 27.75 -22.52 -18.26
C CYS A 321 28.41 -21.13 -18.14
N LEU A 322 29.28 -20.95 -17.15
CA LEU A 322 30.03 -19.71 -16.96
C LEU A 322 31.08 -19.52 -18.07
N CYS A 323 31.79 -20.60 -18.43
CA CYS A 323 32.86 -20.61 -19.42
C CYS A 323 32.38 -20.26 -20.84
N GLU A 324 31.17 -20.68 -21.21
CA GLU A 324 30.57 -20.34 -22.51
C GLU A 324 30.39 -18.83 -22.73
N ARG A 325 30.40 -18.04 -21.65
CA ARG A 325 30.17 -16.59 -21.69
C ARG A 325 31.43 -15.78 -21.41
N ILE A 326 32.59 -16.42 -21.19
CA ILE A 326 33.84 -15.70 -20.94
C ILE A 326 34.25 -14.93 -22.19
N THR A 327 34.45 -13.62 -22.02
CA THR A 327 35.10 -12.74 -22.98
C THR A 327 36.25 -12.01 -22.26
N TYR A 328 37.16 -11.42 -23.01
CA TYR A 328 38.24 -10.62 -22.41
C TYR A 328 37.69 -9.46 -21.56
N GLU A 329 36.57 -8.86 -21.99
CA GLU A 329 35.93 -7.71 -21.35
C GLU A 329 35.28 -8.05 -20.00
N ASN A 330 34.86 -9.30 -19.81
CA ASN A 330 34.12 -9.72 -18.62
C ASN A 330 34.90 -10.63 -17.67
N LEU A 331 36.15 -10.96 -18.01
CA LEU A 331 37.00 -11.85 -17.24
C LEU A 331 37.20 -11.36 -15.80
N SER A 332 37.28 -10.05 -15.57
CA SER A 332 37.42 -9.47 -14.23
C SER A 332 36.22 -9.80 -13.32
N TYR A 333 35.00 -9.74 -13.85
CA TYR A 333 33.76 -10.07 -13.14
C TYR A 333 33.60 -11.58 -12.90
N LEU A 334 34.11 -12.41 -13.82
CA LEU A 334 34.02 -13.87 -13.74
C LEU A 334 35.16 -14.52 -12.94
N SER A 335 36.30 -13.83 -12.79
CA SER A 335 37.48 -14.34 -12.09
C SER A 335 37.22 -14.83 -10.65
N PRO A 336 36.34 -14.19 -9.84
CA PRO A 336 36.06 -14.69 -8.49
C PRO A 336 35.41 -16.08 -8.50
N PHE A 337 34.50 -16.35 -9.45
CA PHE A 337 33.87 -17.66 -9.60
C PHE A 337 34.87 -18.75 -9.99
N ILE A 338 35.80 -18.42 -10.90
CA ILE A 338 36.83 -19.36 -11.36
C ILE A 338 37.78 -19.70 -10.21
N ARG A 339 38.21 -18.71 -9.42
CA ARG A 339 39.04 -18.93 -8.22
C ARG A 339 38.33 -19.82 -7.22
N ASP A 340 37.07 -19.51 -6.91
CA ASP A 340 36.29 -20.32 -5.97
C ASP A 340 36.09 -21.76 -6.47
N TYR A 341 36.00 -21.98 -7.79
CA TYR A 341 35.94 -23.30 -8.39
C TYR A 341 37.28 -24.06 -8.27
N ILE A 342 38.41 -23.39 -8.47
CA ILE A 342 39.74 -23.98 -8.25
C ILE A 342 39.94 -24.37 -6.77
N ASP A 343 39.48 -23.52 -5.85
CA ASP A 343 39.55 -23.78 -4.41
C ASP A 343 38.74 -25.00 -3.96
N LEU A 344 37.83 -25.53 -4.80
CA LEU A 344 37.16 -26.81 -4.56
C LEU A 344 38.09 -28.02 -4.78
N GLY A 345 39.32 -27.81 -5.25
CA GLY A 345 40.33 -28.86 -5.44
C GLY A 345 40.06 -29.74 -6.66
N VAL A 346 39.29 -29.26 -7.64
CA VAL A 346 39.07 -29.98 -8.91
C VAL A 346 40.40 -30.08 -9.64
N PRO A 347 40.85 -31.28 -10.07
CA PRO A 347 42.09 -31.42 -10.83
C PRO A 347 41.97 -30.76 -12.21
N THR A 348 43.06 -30.15 -12.70
CA THR A 348 43.11 -29.42 -14.00
C THR A 348 42.68 -30.26 -15.20
N ALA A 349 42.82 -31.59 -15.13
CA ALA A 349 42.36 -32.53 -16.15
C ALA A 349 40.82 -32.70 -16.21
N GLY A 350 40.11 -32.35 -15.14
CA GLY A 350 38.65 -32.35 -15.06
C GLY A 350 38.02 -30.96 -15.27
N MET A 351 38.84 -29.94 -15.56
CA MET A 351 38.35 -28.58 -15.78
C MET A 351 37.99 -28.32 -17.25
N PRO A 352 37.06 -27.41 -17.54
CA PRO A 352 36.89 -26.87 -18.89
C PRO A 352 38.21 -26.34 -19.45
N SER A 353 38.46 -26.54 -20.75
CA SER A 353 39.75 -26.20 -21.40
C SER A 353 40.18 -24.76 -21.15
N ILE A 354 39.24 -23.80 -21.20
CA ILE A 354 39.51 -22.38 -20.96
C ILE A 354 39.95 -22.11 -19.51
N VAL A 355 39.40 -22.83 -18.52
CA VAL A 355 39.79 -22.69 -17.11
C VAL A 355 41.16 -23.34 -16.88
N SER A 356 41.38 -24.52 -17.47
CA SER A 356 42.67 -25.20 -17.43
C SER A 356 43.80 -24.31 -17.99
N MET A 357 43.53 -23.61 -19.10
CA MET A 357 44.46 -22.62 -19.68
C MET A 357 44.69 -21.40 -18.77
N LEU A 358 43.67 -20.95 -18.02
CA LEU A 358 43.81 -19.82 -17.09
C LEU A 358 44.58 -20.19 -15.79
N CYS A 359 44.69 -21.49 -15.49
CA CYS A 359 45.42 -21.98 -14.31
C CYS A 359 46.90 -22.28 -14.58
N GLN A 360 47.30 -22.38 -15.84
CA GLN A 360 48.68 -22.58 -16.31
C GLN A 360 49.37 -21.24 -16.50
#